data_AF-A0A800AWQ6-F1
#
_entry.id   AF-A0A800AWQ6-F1
#
_cell.length_a   1.000
_cell.length_b   1.000
_cell.length_c   1.000
_cell.angle_alpha   90.00
_cell.angle_beta   90.00
_cell.angle_gamma   90.00
#
_symmetry.space_group_name_H-M   'P 1'
#
loop_
_entity.id
_entity.type
_entity.pdbx_description
1 polymer ?
#
loop_
_entity_poly.entity_id
_entity_poly.type
_entity_poly.pdbx_seq_one_letter_code
_entity_poly.pdbx_strand_id
1 'polypeptide(L)'
;PVKFKELSYKNHTIQYLSIKGFFKMFLGEMFEKLDKPYFTIIDDYVVFSNHPNTLKNIIDDFLGDETLTKSEDFQNFNNYFEKKSSVFTYINTPILYKNIYALADRKTKNQLTKNKDFIICFPEMGFQLTPYVNMFESKFIVSYQDPDIVKSKEQFKDKIIGPRLDNSNNGNIKNILEIEKIDLFKVPAINPRNLNDEEYIMRFKDNTIRIEVSLKDGFPDGRYKEYHKNGELKLKGKFKNGKQYKTWKAYDSNGNLIKKKKF
;
A
#
# COMPACT_ATOMS: atom_id res chain seq x y z
N PRO A 1 15.70 28.92 11.98
CA PRO A 1 15.25 27.83 12.89
C PRO A 1 14.54 26.73 12.10
N VAL A 2 15.17 25.56 11.98
CA VAL A 2 14.57 24.39 11.34
C VAL A 2 13.45 23.91 12.25
N LYS A 3 12.20 24.32 11.97
CA LYS A 3 11.03 23.78 12.66
C LYS A 3 10.99 22.30 12.36
N PHE A 4 11.22 21.45 13.36
CA PHE A 4 10.87 20.04 13.27
C PHE A 4 9.39 19.98 12.92
N LYS A 5 9.10 19.49 11.72
CA LYS A 5 7.71 19.36 11.27
C LYS A 5 7.21 18.04 11.78
N GLU A 6 6.31 18.11 12.75
CA GLU A 6 5.70 16.97 13.42
C GLU A 6 4.23 16.89 12.98
N LEU A 7 3.79 15.68 12.66
CA LEU A 7 2.41 15.35 12.36
C LEU A 7 1.92 14.37 13.42
N SER A 8 0.84 14.71 14.11
CA SER A 8 0.11 13.75 14.94
C SER A 8 -0.78 12.88 14.06
N TYR A 9 -0.62 11.56 14.12
CA TYR A 9 -1.50 10.59 13.50
C TYR A 9 -1.93 9.54 14.51
N LYS A 10 -3.23 9.53 14.83
CA LYS A 10 -3.78 8.76 15.96
C LYS A 10 -2.96 9.07 17.23
N ASN A 11 -2.34 8.07 17.84
CA ASN A 11 -1.53 8.21 19.05
C ASN A 11 -0.02 8.22 18.75
N HIS A 12 0.38 8.40 17.49
CA HIS A 12 1.78 8.45 17.08
C HIS A 12 2.14 9.81 16.50
N THR A 13 3.42 10.14 16.57
CA THR A 13 3.99 11.34 15.95
C THR A 13 4.90 10.94 14.79
N ILE A 14 4.56 11.43 13.59
CA ILE A 14 5.40 11.32 12.40
C ILE A 14 6.25 12.58 12.32
N GLN A 15 7.57 12.42 12.38
CA GLN A 15 8.56 13.49 12.36
C GLN A 15 9.35 13.47 11.05
N TYR A 16 9.87 14.63 10.64
CA TYR A 16 10.72 14.76 9.46
C TYR A 16 12.21 14.86 9.84
N LEU A 17 13.05 13.98 9.31
CA LEU A 17 14.50 14.05 9.50
C LEU A 17 15.12 14.93 8.41
N SER A 18 15.54 16.14 8.78
CA SER A 18 16.11 17.13 7.85
C SER A 18 17.61 16.99 7.60
N ILE A 19 18.24 15.90 8.04
CA ILE A 19 19.68 15.68 7.94
C ILE A 19 20.00 15.01 6.61
N LYS A 20 20.49 15.80 5.65
CA LYS A 20 20.92 15.33 4.33
C LYS A 20 22.08 14.34 4.47
N GLY A 21 22.03 13.23 3.74
CA GLY A 21 23.12 12.26 3.59
C GLY A 21 23.29 11.34 4.78
N PHE A 22 22.46 11.45 5.83
CA PHE A 22 22.59 10.67 7.06
C PHE A 22 22.66 9.16 6.78
N PHE A 23 21.67 8.61 6.08
CA PHE A 23 21.63 7.18 5.81
C PHE A 23 22.71 6.73 4.84
N LYS A 24 23.05 7.54 3.84
CA LYS A 24 24.17 7.25 2.93
C LYS A 24 25.50 7.13 3.69
N MET A 25 25.71 8.01 4.67
CA MET A 25 26.95 8.04 5.46
C MET A 25 27.13 6.79 6.33
N PHE A 26 26.05 6.26 6.91
CA PHE A 26 26.12 5.10 7.82
C PHE A 26 25.82 3.75 7.16
N LEU A 27 24.98 3.72 6.13
CA LEU A 27 24.50 2.48 5.49
C LEU A 27 24.95 2.33 4.02
N GLY A 28 25.68 3.31 3.48
CA GLY A 28 26.25 3.28 2.14
C GLY A 28 25.29 3.70 1.03
N GLU A 29 25.74 3.55 -0.22
CA GLU A 29 25.07 4.09 -1.42
C GLU A 29 23.68 3.50 -1.67
N MET A 30 23.41 2.27 -1.21
CA MET A 30 22.08 1.66 -1.32
C MET A 30 20.97 2.50 -0.66
N PHE A 31 21.33 3.33 0.32
CA PHE A 31 20.41 4.21 1.05
C PHE A 31 20.47 5.68 0.61
N GLU A 32 21.14 6.00 -0.49
CA GLU A 32 21.24 7.39 -0.99
C GLU A 32 19.87 8.02 -1.27
N LYS A 33 18.90 7.22 -1.73
CA LYS A 33 17.53 7.70 -1.99
C LYS A 33 16.75 8.02 -0.70
N LEU A 34 17.23 7.59 0.47
CA LEU A 34 16.66 7.86 1.78
C LEU A 34 17.34 9.09 2.42
N ASP A 35 17.39 10.21 1.71
CA ASP A 35 18.20 11.38 2.06
C ASP A 35 17.59 12.25 3.19
N LYS A 36 16.26 12.34 3.24
CA LYS A 36 15.51 13.11 4.25
C LYS A 36 14.14 12.47 4.53
N PRO A 37 14.12 11.29 5.18
CA PRO A 37 12.88 10.55 5.38
C PRO A 37 12.01 11.16 6.49
N TYR A 38 10.76 10.74 6.49
CA TYR A 38 9.91 10.79 7.66
C TYR A 38 10.22 9.60 8.57
N PHE A 39 9.93 9.74 9.86
CA PHE A 39 10.00 8.62 10.79
C PHE A 39 8.92 8.70 11.85
N THR A 40 8.63 7.56 12.47
CA THR A 40 7.76 7.46 13.65
C THR A 40 8.39 6.47 14.62
N ILE A 41 8.01 6.54 15.88
CA ILE A 41 8.34 5.54 16.89
C ILE A 41 7.13 4.63 17.08
N ILE A 42 7.37 3.32 17.02
CA ILE A 42 6.39 2.26 17.29
C ILE A 42 7.07 1.30 18.25
N ASP A 43 6.54 1.22 19.48
CA ASP A 43 7.18 0.56 20.62
C ASP A 43 8.66 0.97 20.74
N ASP A 44 9.58 0.01 20.71
CA ASP A 44 11.03 0.21 20.84
C ASP A 44 11.72 0.50 19.49
N TYR A 45 10.97 0.65 18.40
CA TYR A 45 11.51 0.78 17.05
C TYR A 45 11.31 2.17 16.45
N VAL A 46 12.33 2.64 15.74
CA VAL A 46 12.23 3.82 14.87
C VAL A 46 12.02 3.37 13.43
N VAL A 47 10.88 3.73 12.85
CA VAL A 47 10.49 3.33 11.49
C VAL A 47 10.63 4.50 10.54
N PHE A 48 11.42 4.34 9.48
CA PHE A 48 11.68 5.38 8.48
C PHE A 48 10.95 5.12 7.17
N SER A 49 10.53 6.18 6.49
CA SER A 49 10.03 6.11 5.12
C SER A 49 10.26 7.41 4.36
N ASN A 50 10.46 7.29 3.04
CA ASN A 50 10.43 8.44 2.14
C ASN A 50 9.02 9.02 1.94
N HIS A 51 7.97 8.28 2.34
CA HIS A 51 6.59 8.70 2.17
C HIS A 51 5.81 8.63 3.50
N PRO A 52 5.17 9.72 3.92
CA PRO A 52 4.49 9.77 5.22
C PRO A 52 3.27 8.85 5.28
N ASN A 53 2.57 8.66 4.15
CA ASN A 53 1.46 7.68 4.12
C ASN A 53 1.93 6.23 4.30
N THR A 54 3.17 5.89 3.95
CA THR A 54 3.70 4.56 4.27
C THR A 54 3.80 4.38 5.78
N LEU A 55 4.24 5.40 6.52
CA LEU A 55 4.26 5.35 7.98
C LEU A 55 2.85 5.30 8.57
N LYS A 56 1.88 6.05 8.00
CA LYS A 56 0.47 5.95 8.40
C LYS A 56 -0.06 4.53 8.24
N ASN A 57 0.19 3.90 7.10
CA ASN A 57 -0.23 2.52 6.85
C ASN A 57 0.44 1.54 7.84
N ILE A 58 1.74 1.70 8.11
CA ILE A 58 2.45 0.86 9.10
C ILE A 58 1.84 1.05 10.50
N ILE A 59 1.50 2.28 10.90
CA ILE A 59 0.81 2.57 12.16
C ILE A 59 -0.58 1.92 12.18
N ASP A 60 -1.32 1.99 11.07
CA ASP A 60 -2.65 1.38 10.96
C ASP A 60 -2.59 -0.14 11.07
N ASP A 61 -1.65 -0.78 10.37
CA ASP A 61 -1.42 -2.23 10.39
C ASP A 61 -0.98 -2.68 11.80
N PHE A 62 -0.12 -1.89 12.46
CA PHE A 62 0.32 -2.15 13.83
C PHE A 62 -0.85 -2.09 14.83
N LEU A 63 -1.62 -0.99 14.82
CA LEU A 63 -2.77 -0.81 15.71
C LEU A 63 -3.93 -1.75 15.39
N GLY A 64 -4.02 -2.23 14.14
CA GLY A 64 -5.02 -3.17 13.66
C GLY A 64 -4.68 -4.63 13.90
N ASP A 65 -3.57 -4.94 14.59
CA ASP A 65 -3.06 -6.30 14.76
C ASP A 65 -2.83 -7.04 13.42
N GLU A 66 -2.52 -6.31 12.33
CA GLU A 66 -2.24 -6.88 11.00
C GLU A 66 -0.74 -7.16 10.78
N THR A 67 0.08 -7.14 11.84
CA THR A 67 1.53 -7.41 11.73
C THR A 67 1.82 -8.90 11.53
N LEU A 68 2.98 -9.22 10.95
CA LEU A 68 3.42 -10.60 10.70
C LEU A 68 3.41 -11.47 11.97
N THR A 69 3.73 -10.87 13.13
CA THR A 69 3.74 -11.59 14.43
C THR A 69 2.37 -12.11 14.85
N LYS A 70 1.28 -11.59 14.26
CA LYS A 70 -0.11 -11.99 14.54
C LYS A 70 -0.61 -13.09 13.58
N SER A 71 0.16 -13.43 12.55
CA SER A 71 -0.18 -14.51 11.62
C SER A 71 0.07 -15.88 12.25
N GLU A 72 -0.96 -16.73 12.30
CA GLU A 72 -0.86 -18.11 12.81
C GLU A 72 0.11 -18.97 11.99
N ASP A 73 0.04 -18.88 10.65
CA ASP A 73 0.97 -19.54 9.73
C ASP A 73 2.43 -19.17 10.09
N PHE A 74 2.73 -17.86 10.21
CA PHE A 74 4.06 -17.41 10.59
C PHE A 74 4.47 -17.89 12.00
N GLN A 75 3.59 -17.84 12.99
CA GLN A 75 3.90 -18.31 14.35
C GLN A 75 4.26 -19.80 14.35
N ASN A 76 3.48 -20.62 13.65
CA ASN A 76 3.72 -22.05 13.52
C ASN A 76 5.04 -22.34 12.81
N PHE A 77 5.34 -21.62 11.72
CA PHE A 77 6.59 -21.74 10.99
C PHE A 77 7.79 -21.25 11.82
N ASN A 78 7.64 -20.16 12.56
CA ASN A 78 8.70 -19.59 13.38
C ASN A 78 9.09 -20.49 14.56
N ASN A 79 8.23 -21.42 14.97
CA ASN A 79 8.56 -22.41 16.01
C ASN A 79 9.71 -23.36 15.64
N TYR A 80 10.03 -23.47 14.35
CA TYR A 80 11.20 -24.25 13.91
C TYR A 80 12.54 -23.51 14.07
N PHE A 81 12.50 -22.22 14.40
CA PHE A 81 13.68 -21.35 14.49
C PHE A 81 13.98 -20.96 15.94
N GLU A 82 15.25 -20.60 16.18
CA GLU A 82 15.66 -20.10 17.49
C GLU A 82 15.07 -18.71 17.76
N LYS A 83 14.77 -18.41 19.03
CA LYS A 83 14.23 -17.09 19.42
C LYS A 83 15.20 -15.93 19.20
N LYS A 84 16.51 -16.22 19.12
CA LYS A 84 17.57 -15.23 18.93
C LYS A 84 18.46 -15.68 17.77
N SER A 85 18.74 -14.76 16.85
CA SER A 85 19.67 -14.97 15.75
C SER A 85 20.34 -13.67 15.36
N SER A 86 21.46 -13.77 14.66
CA SER A 86 22.11 -12.60 14.06
C SER A 86 21.42 -12.17 12.78
N VAL A 87 20.92 -13.15 12.01
CA VAL A 87 20.12 -12.92 10.80
C VAL A 87 18.92 -13.86 10.84
N PHE A 88 17.75 -13.35 10.48
CA PHE A 88 16.56 -14.14 10.20
C PHE A 88 15.85 -13.55 9.00
N THR A 89 15.50 -14.42 8.05
CA THR A 89 14.74 -14.07 6.85
C THR A 89 13.55 -14.99 6.76
N TYR A 90 12.37 -14.40 6.54
CA TYR A 90 11.14 -15.12 6.24
C TYR A 90 10.62 -14.66 4.88
N ILE A 91 10.26 -15.62 4.03
CA ILE A 91 9.73 -15.37 2.70
C ILE A 91 8.39 -16.09 2.59
N ASN A 92 7.35 -15.33 2.26
CA ASN A 92 6.06 -15.87 1.87
C ASN A 92 5.93 -15.85 0.34
N THR A 93 6.05 -17.01 -0.31
CA THR A 93 6.15 -17.06 -1.78
C THR A 93 4.86 -16.69 -2.51
N PRO A 94 3.63 -16.96 -2.01
CA PRO A 94 2.42 -16.50 -2.67
C PRO A 94 2.27 -14.97 -2.65
N ILE A 95 2.58 -14.32 -1.52
CA ILE A 95 2.59 -12.85 -1.43
C ILE A 95 3.68 -12.28 -2.33
N LEU A 96 4.88 -12.86 -2.30
CA LEU A 96 6.00 -12.46 -3.13
C LEU A 96 5.65 -12.57 -4.63
N TYR A 97 5.02 -13.67 -5.05
CA TYR A 97 4.58 -13.88 -6.43
C TYR A 97 3.70 -12.73 -6.92
N LYS A 98 2.70 -12.31 -6.12
CA LYS A 98 1.80 -11.19 -6.48
C LYS A 98 2.58 -9.88 -6.70
N ASN A 99 3.53 -9.59 -5.81
CA ASN A 99 4.33 -8.37 -5.87
C ASN A 99 5.30 -8.37 -7.05
N ILE A 100 6.01 -9.47 -7.27
CA ILE A 100 6.91 -9.61 -8.43
C ILE A 100 6.10 -9.53 -9.72
N TYR A 101 4.97 -10.23 -9.81
CA TYR A 101 4.11 -10.19 -10.99
C TYR A 101 3.62 -8.77 -11.30
N ALA A 102 3.31 -7.95 -10.27
CA ALA A 102 2.89 -6.57 -10.45
C ALA A 102 3.95 -5.70 -11.13
N LEU A 103 5.22 -5.91 -10.78
CA LEU A 103 6.37 -5.10 -11.20
C LEU A 103 7.09 -5.66 -12.43
N ALA A 104 6.83 -6.91 -12.77
CA ALA A 104 7.50 -7.62 -13.85
C ALA A 104 7.12 -7.09 -15.25
N ASP A 105 8.08 -7.16 -16.17
CA ASP A 105 7.85 -6.96 -17.60
C ASP A 105 7.00 -8.09 -18.21
N ARG A 106 6.58 -7.92 -19.47
CA ARG A 106 5.71 -8.89 -20.15
C ARG A 106 6.34 -10.28 -20.26
N LYS A 107 7.64 -10.35 -20.57
CA LYS A 107 8.37 -11.62 -20.72
C LYS A 107 8.41 -12.39 -19.39
N THR A 108 8.74 -11.69 -18.32
CA THR A 108 8.82 -12.21 -16.96
C THR A 108 7.45 -12.62 -16.44
N LYS A 109 6.40 -11.83 -16.69
CA LYS A 109 5.02 -12.21 -16.38
C LYS A 109 4.61 -13.53 -17.01
N ASN A 110 4.93 -13.75 -18.29
CA ASN A 110 4.63 -15.01 -18.95
C ASN A 110 5.35 -16.20 -18.28
N GLN A 111 6.61 -16.01 -17.88
CA GLN A 111 7.37 -17.04 -17.18
C GLN A 111 6.82 -17.32 -15.77
N LEU A 112 6.46 -16.28 -15.03
CA LEU A 112 5.85 -16.40 -13.71
C LEU A 112 4.52 -17.14 -13.79
N THR A 113 3.64 -16.77 -14.72
CA THR A 113 2.35 -17.46 -14.91
C THR A 113 2.56 -18.93 -15.25
N LYS A 114 3.49 -19.25 -16.16
CA LYS A 114 3.78 -20.63 -16.56
C LYS A 114 4.26 -21.49 -15.38
N ASN A 115 5.05 -20.91 -14.48
CA ASN A 115 5.67 -21.64 -13.38
C ASN A 115 5.01 -21.34 -12.02
N LYS A 116 3.80 -20.77 -12.01
CA LYS A 116 3.14 -20.27 -10.79
C LYS A 116 3.08 -21.34 -9.71
N ASP A 117 2.65 -22.54 -10.07
CA ASP A 117 2.43 -23.63 -9.13
C ASP A 117 3.72 -24.09 -8.46
N PHE A 118 4.85 -24.09 -9.19
CA PHE A 118 6.17 -24.38 -8.63
C PHE A 118 6.69 -23.28 -7.70
N ILE A 119 6.27 -22.03 -7.91
CA ILE A 119 6.68 -20.91 -7.08
C ILE A 119 5.90 -20.91 -5.76
N ILE A 120 4.59 -21.11 -5.83
CA ILE A 120 3.70 -20.96 -4.67
C ILE A 120 3.61 -22.21 -3.79
N CYS A 121 4.03 -23.39 -4.27
CA CYS A 121 3.98 -24.63 -3.49
C CYS A 121 4.95 -24.64 -2.30
N PHE A 122 5.81 -23.63 -2.19
CA PHE A 122 6.67 -23.41 -1.03
C PHE A 122 6.21 -22.17 -0.25
N PRO A 123 5.05 -22.22 0.43
CA PRO A 123 4.40 -21.01 0.95
C PRO A 123 5.26 -20.24 1.94
N GLU A 124 6.13 -20.93 2.67
CA GLU A 124 6.97 -20.37 3.73
C GLU A 124 8.40 -20.87 3.53
N MET A 125 9.34 -19.92 3.49
CA MET A 125 10.76 -20.22 3.48
C MET A 125 11.44 -19.37 4.55
N GLY A 126 12.34 -19.99 5.31
CA GLY A 126 13.02 -19.37 6.41
C GLY A 126 14.51 -19.65 6.35
N PHE A 127 15.31 -18.63 6.60
CA PHE A 127 16.76 -18.74 6.73
C PHE A 127 17.20 -18.05 8.00
N GLN A 128 18.02 -18.72 8.80
CA GLN A 128 18.51 -18.21 10.08
C GLN A 128 20.01 -18.45 10.22
N LEU A 129 20.73 -17.43 10.68
CA LEU A 129 22.13 -17.52 11.11
C LEU A 129 22.22 -17.24 12.61
N THR A 130 22.62 -18.24 13.38
CA THR A 130 22.79 -18.16 14.83
C THR A 130 24.27 -18.27 15.20
N PRO A 131 24.79 -17.42 16.10
CA PRO A 131 26.14 -17.60 16.63
C PRO A 131 26.25 -18.93 17.37
N TYR A 132 27.24 -19.74 17.01
CA TYR A 132 27.56 -20.98 17.69
C TYR A 132 29.08 -21.08 17.88
N VAL A 133 29.51 -20.88 19.12
CA VAL A 133 30.93 -20.79 19.50
C VAL A 133 31.62 -19.68 18.68
N ASN A 134 32.49 -20.03 17.73
CA ASN A 134 33.23 -19.11 16.86
C ASN A 134 32.75 -19.14 15.39
N MET A 135 31.58 -19.71 15.14
CA MET A 135 31.00 -19.86 13.79
C MET A 135 29.53 -19.45 13.78
N PHE A 136 28.92 -19.46 12.60
CA PHE A 136 27.47 -19.37 12.44
C PHE A 136 26.89 -20.73 12.08
N GLU A 137 25.90 -21.17 12.85
CA GLU A 137 25.01 -22.24 12.41
C GLU A 137 24.00 -21.65 11.43
N SER A 138 23.80 -22.34 10.29
CA SER A 138 22.85 -21.95 9.27
C SER A 138 21.67 -22.91 9.27
N LYS A 139 20.46 -22.39 9.48
CA LYS A 139 19.22 -23.16 9.45
C LYS A 139 18.37 -22.66 8.28
N PHE A 140 18.01 -23.57 7.38
CA PHE A 140 17.14 -23.31 6.24
C PHE A 140 15.94 -24.25 6.28
N ILE A 141 14.74 -23.69 6.28
CA ILE A 141 13.48 -24.44 6.37
C ILE A 141 12.57 -23.99 5.26
N VAL A 142 11.93 -24.95 4.61
CA VAL A 142 10.98 -24.71 3.53
C VAL A 142 9.77 -25.59 3.77
N SER A 143 8.59 -24.96 3.89
CA SER A 143 7.33 -25.67 3.92
C SER A 143 6.92 -26.04 2.51
N TYR A 144 6.48 -27.29 2.27
CA TYR A 144 5.82 -27.67 1.02
C TYR A 144 4.31 -27.81 1.25
N GLN A 145 3.52 -27.31 0.31
CA GLN A 145 2.09 -27.50 0.28
C GLN A 145 1.61 -27.70 -1.16
N ASP A 146 0.62 -28.58 -1.34
CA ASP A 146 0.01 -28.80 -2.64
C ASP A 146 -0.50 -27.46 -3.23
N PRO A 147 -0.16 -27.14 -4.50
CA PRO A 147 -0.51 -25.86 -5.12
C PRO A 147 -2.00 -25.53 -5.09
N ASP A 148 -2.88 -26.54 -5.20
CA ASP A 148 -4.32 -26.32 -5.23
C ASP A 148 -4.85 -25.96 -3.85
N ILE A 149 -4.26 -26.51 -2.78
CA ILE A 149 -4.54 -26.08 -1.41
C ILE A 149 -4.06 -24.65 -1.19
N VAL A 150 -2.85 -24.29 -1.65
CA VAL A 150 -2.31 -22.92 -1.52
C VAL A 150 -3.22 -21.91 -2.21
N LYS A 151 -3.71 -22.21 -3.43
CA LYS A 151 -4.64 -21.34 -4.17
C LYS A 151 -5.97 -21.14 -3.44
N SER A 152 -6.39 -22.11 -2.62
CA SER A 152 -7.68 -22.08 -1.93
C SER A 152 -7.69 -21.26 -0.62
N LYS A 153 -6.54 -21.09 0.04
CA LYS A 153 -6.39 -20.37 1.31
C LYS A 153 -6.78 -18.88 1.17
N GLU A 154 -7.74 -18.41 1.97
CA GLU A 154 -8.32 -17.05 1.90
C GLU A 154 -7.31 -15.92 2.14
N GLN A 155 -6.27 -16.18 2.91
CA GLN A 155 -5.11 -15.30 3.11
C GLN A 155 -4.36 -14.96 1.81
N PHE A 156 -4.63 -15.69 0.73
CA PHE A 156 -4.15 -15.42 -0.63
C PHE A 156 -5.26 -14.99 -1.59
N LYS A 157 -6.51 -14.85 -1.13
CA LYS A 157 -7.56 -14.13 -1.86
C LYS A 157 -7.30 -12.63 -1.72
N ASP A 158 -7.59 -11.90 -2.77
CA ASP A 158 -7.15 -10.50 -2.92
C ASP A 158 -7.75 -9.59 -1.84
N LYS A 159 -6.96 -9.20 -0.82
CA LYS A 159 -7.10 -7.87 -0.21
C LYS A 159 -6.73 -6.87 -1.31
N ILE A 160 -7.72 -6.46 -2.09
CA ILE A 160 -7.61 -5.44 -3.14
C ILE A 160 -7.20 -4.13 -2.47
N ILE A 161 -5.89 -3.86 -2.43
CA ILE A 161 -5.38 -2.50 -2.34
C ILE A 161 -5.51 -1.93 -3.77
N GLY A 162 -6.64 -1.26 -4.07
CA GLY A 162 -6.99 -0.82 -5.43
C GLY A 162 -6.13 0.34 -5.97
N PRO A 163 -6.51 0.98 -7.09
CA PRO A 163 -7.17 0.47 -8.30
C PRO A 163 -6.15 0.33 -9.45
N ARG A 164 -6.16 -0.79 -10.18
CA ARG A 164 -5.52 -0.87 -11.51
C ARG A 164 -6.47 -0.33 -12.56
N LEU A 165 -6.03 0.72 -13.25
CA LEU A 165 -6.54 1.13 -14.55
C LEU A 165 -5.88 0.23 -15.60
N ASP A 166 -6.62 -0.73 -16.14
CA ASP A 166 -6.25 -1.38 -17.40
C ASP A 166 -7.35 -1.14 -18.43
N ASN A 167 -7.00 -0.31 -19.42
CA ASN A 167 -7.72 -0.20 -20.68
C ASN A 167 -7.29 -1.38 -21.57
N SER A 168 -8.22 -2.25 -21.91
CA SER A 168 -8.16 -2.98 -23.18
C SER A 168 -9.58 -3.32 -23.64
N ASN A 169 -9.98 -2.70 -24.74
CA ASN A 169 -11.17 -3.08 -25.50
C ASN A 169 -10.95 -4.46 -26.13
N ASN A 170 -11.93 -5.36 -26.04
CA ASN A 170 -12.68 -5.84 -27.21
C ASN A 170 -13.75 -6.87 -26.81
N GLY A 171 -15.01 -6.52 -27.12
CA GLY A 171 -16.03 -7.40 -27.71
C GLY A 171 -16.55 -8.58 -26.89
N ASN A 172 -17.69 -8.38 -26.22
CA ASN A 172 -18.93 -9.12 -26.52
C ASN A 172 -20.10 -8.55 -25.71
N ILE A 173 -21.04 -7.92 -26.41
CA ILE A 173 -22.33 -7.49 -25.87
C ILE A 173 -23.25 -8.70 -25.86
N LYS A 174 -23.52 -9.25 -24.68
CA LYS A 174 -24.77 -9.94 -24.32
C LYS A 174 -24.72 -10.31 -22.84
N ASN A 175 -25.13 -9.36 -22.00
CA ASN A 175 -26.13 -9.55 -20.94
C ASN A 175 -26.26 -8.24 -20.16
N ILE A 176 -27.18 -7.42 -20.66
CA ILE A 176 -27.87 -6.39 -19.90
C ILE A 176 -28.56 -7.12 -18.75
N LEU A 177 -28.03 -7.01 -17.53
CA LEU A 177 -28.72 -7.12 -16.23
C LEU A 177 -27.76 -7.09 -15.00
N GLU A 178 -26.44 -7.03 -15.19
CA GLU A 178 -25.47 -6.72 -14.12
C GLU A 178 -25.03 -5.25 -14.14
N ILE A 179 -25.98 -4.32 -13.94
CA ILE A 179 -25.63 -3.02 -13.33
C ILE A 179 -25.44 -3.29 -11.84
N GLU A 180 -24.43 -4.08 -11.51
CA GLU A 180 -23.94 -4.27 -10.17
C GLU A 180 -23.43 -2.92 -9.68
N LYS A 181 -24.25 -2.24 -8.86
CA LYS A 181 -23.89 -1.16 -7.93
C LYS A 181 -22.56 -0.45 -8.24
N ILE A 182 -22.51 0.32 -9.34
CA ILE A 182 -21.43 1.30 -9.51
C ILE A 182 -21.59 2.28 -8.34
N ASP A 183 -20.71 2.18 -7.35
CA ASP A 183 -20.67 3.13 -6.26
C ASP A 183 -20.18 4.47 -6.81
N LEU A 184 -21.13 5.28 -7.27
CA LEU A 184 -20.95 6.63 -7.79
C LEU A 184 -20.17 7.54 -6.84
N PHE A 185 -20.07 7.18 -5.55
CA PHE A 185 -19.39 7.95 -4.52
C PHE A 185 -18.05 7.35 -4.09
N LYS A 186 -17.55 6.31 -4.77
CA LYS A 186 -16.23 5.74 -4.53
C LYS A 186 -15.14 6.73 -4.97
N VAL A 187 -14.40 7.24 -4.01
CA VAL A 187 -13.27 8.16 -4.22
C VAL A 187 -11.96 7.35 -4.30
N PRO A 188 -11.07 7.63 -5.27
CA PRO A 188 -9.76 6.97 -5.31
C PRO A 188 -8.88 7.41 -4.13
N ALA A 189 -7.86 6.61 -3.82
CA ALA A 189 -6.92 6.92 -2.74
C ALA A 189 -6.21 8.27 -2.99
N ILE A 190 -6.24 9.15 -1.99
CA ILE A 190 -5.59 10.45 -2.02
C ILE A 190 -4.26 10.36 -1.28
N ASN A 191 -3.16 10.39 -2.03
CA ASN A 191 -1.82 10.22 -1.50
C ASN A 191 -0.94 11.43 -1.80
N PRO A 192 -0.98 12.48 -0.95
CA PRO A 192 -0.10 13.63 -1.12
C PRO A 192 1.36 13.25 -0.88
N ARG A 193 2.25 13.82 -1.69
CA ARG A 193 3.71 13.61 -1.56
C ARG A 193 4.25 14.27 -0.30
N ASN A 194 3.65 15.39 0.11
CA ASN A 194 4.05 16.17 1.26
C ASN A 194 2.83 16.43 2.15
N LEU A 195 2.97 16.20 3.45
CA LEU A 195 1.90 16.38 4.43
C LEU A 195 1.48 17.84 4.62
N ASN A 196 2.33 18.79 4.21
CA ASN A 196 2.03 20.22 4.30
C ASN A 196 1.34 20.77 3.07
N ASP A 197 1.12 19.95 2.04
CA ASP A 197 0.38 20.40 0.88
C ASP A 197 -1.05 20.75 1.37
N GLU A 198 -1.51 21.97 1.09
CA GLU A 198 -2.89 22.39 1.38
C GLU A 198 -3.87 21.84 0.34
N GLU A 199 -3.35 21.41 -0.81
CA GLU A 199 -4.12 20.86 -1.91
C GLU A 199 -3.42 19.67 -2.58
N TYR A 200 -4.22 18.68 -2.97
CA TYR A 200 -3.80 17.56 -3.81
C TYR A 200 -4.47 17.67 -5.18
N ILE A 201 -3.66 17.63 -6.25
CA ILE A 201 -4.13 17.64 -7.63
C ILE A 201 -3.67 16.37 -8.34
N MET A 202 -4.61 15.62 -8.89
CA MET A 202 -4.33 14.51 -9.81
C MET A 202 -4.77 14.88 -11.22
N ARG A 203 -3.94 14.58 -12.20
CA ARG A 203 -4.18 14.89 -13.62
C ARG A 203 -4.42 13.63 -14.44
N PHE A 204 -5.13 13.78 -15.56
CA PHE A 204 -5.22 12.77 -16.62
C PHE A 204 -3.91 12.70 -17.43
N LYS A 205 -3.81 11.74 -18.35
CA LYS A 205 -2.62 11.57 -19.22
C LYS A 205 -2.36 12.77 -20.14
N ASP A 206 -3.42 13.47 -20.51
CA ASP A 206 -3.39 14.71 -21.30
C ASP A 206 -3.12 15.97 -20.46
N ASN A 207 -2.73 15.78 -19.19
CA ASN A 207 -2.41 16.83 -18.22
C ASN A 207 -3.61 17.67 -17.74
N THR A 208 -4.83 17.34 -18.14
CA THR A 208 -6.05 17.98 -17.60
C THR A 208 -6.33 17.54 -16.16
N ILE A 209 -7.00 18.38 -15.37
CA ILE A 209 -7.26 18.10 -13.96
C ILE A 209 -8.34 17.01 -13.84
N ARG A 210 -8.03 15.97 -13.07
CA ARG A 210 -8.95 14.88 -12.74
C ARG A 210 -9.54 15.04 -11.34
N ILE A 211 -8.71 15.37 -10.35
CA ILE A 211 -9.13 15.51 -8.95
C ILE A 211 -8.46 16.72 -8.32
N GLU A 212 -9.22 17.43 -7.50
CA GLU A 212 -8.77 18.49 -6.60
C GLU A 212 -9.29 18.18 -5.19
N VAL A 213 -8.39 18.18 -4.21
CA VAL A 213 -8.70 17.94 -2.81
C VAL A 213 -8.03 18.96 -1.92
N SER A 214 -8.78 19.60 -1.03
CA SER A 214 -8.22 20.32 0.10
C SER A 214 -7.67 19.32 1.12
N LEU A 215 -6.48 19.63 1.61
CA LEU A 215 -5.77 18.83 2.58
C LEU A 215 -5.57 19.62 3.88
N LYS A 216 -5.56 18.89 4.98
CA LYS A 216 -5.06 19.36 6.26
C LYS A 216 -4.24 18.24 6.88
N ASP A 217 -3.01 18.54 7.27
CA ASP A 217 -2.11 17.58 7.93
C ASP A 217 -1.91 16.29 7.09
N GLY A 218 -1.92 16.46 5.76
CA GLY A 218 -1.83 15.40 4.76
C GLY A 218 -3.03 14.44 4.69
N PHE A 219 -4.17 14.83 5.25
CA PHE A 219 -5.45 14.16 5.07
C PHE A 219 -6.39 15.00 4.22
N PRO A 220 -7.28 14.38 3.41
CA PRO A 220 -8.41 15.08 2.84
C PRO A 220 -9.22 15.77 3.95
N ASP A 221 -9.29 17.09 3.91
CA ASP A 221 -10.10 17.91 4.81
C ASP A 221 -10.50 19.20 4.09
N GLY A 222 -11.79 19.39 3.90
CA GLY A 222 -12.31 20.50 3.09
C GLY A 222 -12.92 20.02 1.78
N ARG A 223 -12.65 20.71 0.67
CA ARG A 223 -13.38 20.53 -0.59
C ARG A 223 -12.81 19.35 -1.39
N TYR A 224 -13.68 18.57 -2.03
CA TYR A 224 -13.33 17.57 -3.04
C TYR A 224 -14.05 17.87 -4.34
N LYS A 225 -13.33 17.78 -5.45
CA LYS A 225 -13.88 17.76 -6.80
C LYS A 225 -13.20 16.70 -7.65
N GLU A 226 -13.98 16.02 -8.47
CA GLU A 226 -13.51 15.15 -9.55
C GLU A 226 -14.18 15.55 -10.84
N TYR A 227 -13.44 15.47 -11.94
CA TYR A 227 -13.88 15.88 -13.26
C TYR A 227 -13.89 14.70 -14.23
N HIS A 228 -14.80 14.75 -15.20
CA HIS A 228 -14.78 13.92 -16.40
C HIS A 228 -13.63 14.36 -17.32
N LYS A 229 -13.25 13.53 -18.29
CA LYS A 229 -12.18 13.87 -19.25
C LYS A 229 -12.47 15.11 -20.09
N ASN A 230 -13.74 15.43 -20.30
CA ASN A 230 -14.17 16.65 -20.99
C ASN A 230 -14.08 17.91 -20.11
N GLY A 231 -13.64 17.79 -18.86
CA GLY A 231 -13.53 18.89 -17.90
C GLY A 231 -14.80 19.15 -17.08
N GLU A 232 -15.92 18.50 -17.40
CA GLU A 232 -17.16 18.67 -16.65
C GLU A 232 -17.06 18.07 -15.26
N LEU A 233 -17.71 18.69 -14.28
CA LEU A 233 -17.71 18.20 -12.92
C LEU A 233 -18.39 16.83 -12.86
N LYS A 234 -17.71 15.84 -12.30
CA LYS A 234 -18.21 14.47 -12.13
C LYS A 234 -18.70 14.21 -10.70
N LEU A 235 -17.93 14.63 -9.71
CA LEU A 235 -18.24 14.40 -8.30
C LEU A 235 -17.77 15.60 -7.48
N LYS A 236 -18.59 16.05 -6.53
CA LYS A 236 -18.14 17.00 -5.51
C LYS A 236 -18.68 16.67 -4.14
N GLY A 237 -17.93 17.06 -3.13
CA GLY A 237 -18.32 16.91 -1.73
C GLY A 237 -17.34 17.59 -0.81
N LYS A 238 -17.38 17.17 0.46
CA LYS A 238 -16.42 17.60 1.46
C LYS A 238 -15.84 16.39 2.18
N PHE A 239 -14.60 16.53 2.60
CA PHE A 239 -13.98 15.64 3.57
C PHE A 239 -13.87 16.35 4.92
N LYS A 240 -13.83 15.54 5.99
CA LYS A 240 -13.42 15.96 7.32
C LYS A 240 -12.60 14.82 7.93
N ASN A 241 -11.38 15.10 8.39
CA ASN A 241 -10.46 14.10 8.95
C ASN A 241 -10.35 12.83 8.07
N GLY A 242 -10.20 13.00 6.75
CA GLY A 242 -10.05 11.89 5.80
C GLY A 242 -11.32 11.11 5.45
N LYS A 243 -12.48 11.42 6.06
CA LYS A 243 -13.75 10.75 5.77
C LYS A 243 -14.69 11.65 4.96
N GLN A 244 -15.45 11.05 4.03
CA GLN A 244 -16.50 11.77 3.30
C GLN A 244 -17.50 12.38 4.30
N TYR A 245 -17.80 13.65 4.13
CA TYR A 245 -18.59 14.43 5.08
C TYR A 245 -19.67 15.23 4.36
N LYS A 246 -20.88 15.31 4.96
CA LYS A 246 -22.03 16.05 4.44
C LYS A 246 -22.53 15.49 3.10
N THR A 247 -23.18 16.32 2.31
CA THR A 247 -23.80 15.93 1.05
C THR A 247 -22.78 15.92 -0.08
N TRP A 248 -22.70 14.78 -0.74
CA TRP A 248 -21.97 14.56 -1.98
C TRP A 248 -22.93 14.56 -3.17
N LYS A 249 -22.46 15.04 -4.32
CA LYS A 249 -23.24 15.19 -5.55
C LYS A 249 -22.46 14.61 -6.73
N ALA A 250 -23.09 13.70 -7.47
CA ALA A 250 -22.56 13.06 -8.66
C ALA A 250 -23.29 13.56 -9.91
N TYR A 251 -22.55 13.76 -11.00
CA TYR A 251 -22.98 14.42 -12.23
C TYR A 251 -22.60 13.59 -13.46
N ASP A 252 -23.39 13.67 -14.53
CA ASP A 252 -23.09 13.06 -15.83
C ASP A 252 -22.06 13.88 -16.62
N SER A 253 -21.66 13.38 -17.79
CA SER A 253 -20.70 14.06 -18.67
C SER A 253 -21.23 15.36 -19.27
N ASN A 254 -22.54 15.62 -19.18
CA ASN A 254 -23.20 16.83 -19.66
C ASN A 254 -23.41 17.85 -18.52
N GLY A 255 -22.95 17.54 -17.31
CA GLY A 255 -23.10 18.40 -16.13
C GLY A 255 -24.43 18.25 -15.39
N ASN A 256 -25.31 17.31 -15.77
CA ASN A 256 -26.58 17.10 -15.08
C ASN A 256 -26.38 16.31 -13.79
N LEU A 257 -27.10 16.71 -12.73
CA LEU A 257 -27.05 16.01 -11.45
C LEU A 257 -27.72 14.64 -11.54
N ILE A 258 -26.95 13.57 -11.37
CA ILE A 258 -27.46 12.20 -11.35
C ILE A 258 -27.96 11.83 -9.96
N LYS A 259 -27.16 12.12 -8.92
CA LYS A 259 -27.43 11.63 -7.55
C LYS A 259 -26.84 12.52 -6.47
N LYS A 260 -27.52 12.58 -5.33
CA LYS A 260 -27.00 13.16 -4.08
C LYS A 260 -27.03 12.10 -2.97
N LYS A 261 -26.01 12.08 -2.12
CA LYS A 261 -25.92 11.19 -0.95
C LYS A 261 -25.36 11.95 0.23
N LYS A 262 -25.91 11.74 1.43
CA LYS A 262 -25.40 12.31 2.67
C LYS A 262 -24.52 11.28 3.39
N PHE A 263 -23.35 11.72 3.83
CA PHE A 263 -22.39 10.99 4.63
C PHE A 263 -22.19 11.72 5.97
#